data_AF-A0AA51F5L3-F1
#
_entry.id   AF-A0AA51F5L3-F1
#
_cell.length_a   1.000
_cell.length_b   1.000
_cell.length_c   1.000
_cell.angle_alpha   90.00
_cell.angle_beta   90.00
_cell.angle_gamma   90.00
#
_symmetry.space_group_name_H-M   'P 1'
#
loop_
_entity.id
_entity.type
_entity.pdbx_description
1 polymer ?
#
loop_
_entity_poly.entity_id
_entity_poly.type
_entity_poly.pdbx_seq_one_letter_code
_entity_poly.pdbx_strand_id
1 'polypeptide(L)'
;ENDVAAIDINMGCPKEFSIKGGMGVALMQNLDKACLILSTLVENLSIPVSCKIRILDSKEKTLEVVQKLVQTGIKTIAIHGRTRDERPQHAVNTDIIKYVAQRISLPV
;
A
#
# COMPACT_ATOMS: atom_id res chain seq x y z
N GLU A 1 -16.31 3.83 -12.64
CA GLU A 1 -15.67 5.17 -12.62
C GLU A 1 -16.65 6.34 -12.72
N ASN A 2 -17.90 6.13 -13.16
CA ASN A 2 -18.87 7.21 -13.38
C ASN A 2 -19.40 7.90 -12.09
N ASP A 3 -19.26 7.25 -10.93
CA ASP A 3 -19.85 7.72 -9.66
C ASP A 3 -18.82 7.97 -8.56
N VAL A 4 -17.54 7.70 -8.82
CA VAL A 4 -16.45 7.82 -7.84
C VAL A 4 -15.25 8.54 -8.45
N ALA A 5 -14.60 9.37 -7.66
CA ALA A 5 -13.46 10.16 -8.11
C ALA A 5 -12.16 9.33 -8.24
N ALA A 6 -12.05 8.22 -7.51
CA ALA A 6 -10.85 7.38 -7.46
C ALA A 6 -11.16 5.99 -6.91
N ILE A 7 -10.23 5.05 -7.08
CA ILE A 7 -10.23 3.72 -6.48
C ILE A 7 -9.01 3.57 -5.56
N ASP A 8 -9.19 2.98 -4.38
CA ASP A 8 -8.11 2.62 -3.46
C ASP A 8 -8.11 1.11 -3.20
N ILE A 9 -6.91 0.51 -3.21
CA ILE A 9 -6.74 -0.91 -2.91
C ILE A 9 -6.20 -1.10 -1.49
N ASN A 10 -6.99 -1.79 -0.68
CA ASN A 10 -6.60 -2.15 0.67
C ASN A 10 -5.53 -3.26 0.64
N MET A 11 -4.32 -2.89 1.02
CA MET A 11 -3.17 -3.79 1.21
C MET A 11 -2.67 -3.76 2.68
N GLY A 12 -3.52 -3.32 3.62
CA GLY A 12 -3.13 -3.06 5.01
C GLY A 12 -3.98 -3.74 6.08
N CYS A 13 -5.11 -4.37 5.75
CA CYS A 13 -5.97 -5.03 6.73
C CYS A 13 -5.28 -6.28 7.33
N PRO A 14 -5.07 -6.37 8.65
CA PRO A 14 -4.45 -7.52 9.30
C PRO A 14 -5.48 -8.52 9.85
N LYS A 15 -6.78 -8.31 9.61
CA LYS A 15 -7.83 -9.20 10.15
C LYS A 15 -7.74 -10.56 9.47
N GLU A 16 -7.96 -11.61 10.25
CA GLU A 16 -7.76 -13.00 9.83
C GLU A 16 -8.57 -13.36 8.58
N PHE A 17 -9.82 -12.91 8.47
CA PHE A 17 -10.65 -13.16 7.27
C PHE A 17 -10.02 -12.57 5.99
N SER A 18 -9.39 -11.40 6.10
CA SER A 18 -8.72 -10.75 4.97
C SER A 18 -7.50 -11.56 4.56
N ILE A 19 -6.71 -11.99 5.54
CA ILE A 19 -5.49 -12.77 5.31
C ILE A 19 -5.83 -14.13 4.68
N LYS A 20 -6.81 -14.85 5.23
CA LYS A 20 -7.28 -16.13 4.69
C LYS A 20 -7.81 -16.02 3.26
N GLY A 21 -8.42 -14.87 2.91
CA GLY A 21 -8.84 -14.57 1.55
C GLY A 21 -7.74 -14.07 0.62
N GLY A 22 -6.48 -13.96 1.09
CA GLY A 22 -5.37 -13.41 0.29
C GLY A 22 -5.51 -11.92 -0.04
N MET A 23 -6.22 -11.17 0.82
CA MET A 23 -6.49 -9.73 0.71
C MET A 23 -5.80 -8.94 1.82
N GLY A 24 -5.78 -7.62 1.72
CA GLY A 24 -5.21 -6.75 2.75
C GLY A 24 -3.71 -6.99 2.88
N VAL A 25 -3.21 -7.14 4.11
CA VAL A 25 -1.77 -7.31 4.35
C VAL A 25 -1.18 -8.57 3.71
N ALA A 26 -2.00 -9.56 3.35
CA ALA A 26 -1.53 -10.75 2.63
C ALA A 26 -1.00 -10.40 1.23
N LEU A 27 -1.49 -9.33 0.59
CA LEU A 27 -0.95 -8.85 -0.68
C LEU A 27 0.49 -8.33 -0.53
N MET A 28 0.86 -7.83 0.65
CA MET A 28 2.24 -7.39 0.93
C MET A 28 3.24 -8.56 1.01
N GLN A 29 2.76 -9.79 1.13
CA GLN A 29 3.59 -11.01 1.09
C GLN A 29 3.72 -11.58 -0.33
N ASN A 30 2.89 -11.13 -1.27
CA ASN A 30 2.92 -11.53 -2.68
C ASN A 30 2.84 -10.29 -3.57
N LEU A 31 3.99 -9.62 -3.71
CA LEU A 31 4.07 -8.36 -4.43
C LEU A 31 3.78 -8.50 -5.93
N ASP A 32 4.09 -9.65 -6.54
CA ASP A 32 3.78 -9.87 -7.95
C ASP A 32 2.27 -9.80 -8.18
N LYS A 33 1.49 -10.43 -7.31
CA LYS A 33 0.02 -10.33 -7.33
C LYS A 33 -0.45 -8.91 -7.05
N ALA A 34 0.14 -8.22 -6.08
CA ALA A 34 -0.22 -6.84 -5.75
C ALA A 34 0.02 -5.90 -6.94
N CYS A 35 1.19 -6.00 -7.58
CA CYS A 35 1.55 -5.23 -8.76
C CYS A 35 0.64 -5.54 -9.94
N LEU A 36 0.32 -6.81 -10.19
CA LEU A 36 -0.60 -7.22 -11.24
C LEU A 36 -2.01 -6.62 -11.04
N ILE A 37 -2.53 -6.61 -9.80
CA ILE A 37 -3.82 -6.00 -9.49
C ILE A 37 -3.79 -4.50 -9.80
N LEU A 38 -2.74 -3.81 -9.33
CA LEU A 38 -2.63 -2.35 -9.52
C LEU A 38 -2.44 -1.98 -10.99
N SER A 39 -1.55 -2.65 -11.72
CA SER A 39 -1.33 -2.36 -13.14
C SER A 39 -2.60 -2.61 -13.95
N THR A 40 -3.29 -3.73 -13.70
CA THR A 40 -4.57 -4.03 -14.35
C THR A 40 -5.59 -2.91 -14.13
N LEU A 41 -5.72 -2.41 -12.90
CA LEU A 41 -6.66 -1.33 -12.60
C LEU A 41 -6.23 -0.01 -13.24
N VAL A 42 -4.95 0.33 -13.17
CA VAL A 42 -4.39 1.56 -13.77
C VAL A 42 -4.56 1.57 -15.28
N GLU A 43 -4.41 0.43 -15.95
CA GLU A 43 -4.55 0.30 -17.41
C GLU A 43 -6.00 0.37 -17.88
N ASN A 44 -6.97 -0.03 -17.03
CA ASN A 44 -8.37 -0.20 -17.44
C ASN A 44 -9.33 0.84 -16.85
N LEU A 45 -8.86 1.75 -16.00
CA LEU A 45 -9.68 2.81 -15.40
C LEU A 45 -9.17 4.19 -15.83
N SER A 46 -10.10 5.10 -16.14
CA SER A 46 -9.78 6.49 -16.46
C SER A 46 -9.58 7.36 -15.21
N ILE A 47 -10.05 6.90 -14.05
CA ILE A 47 -9.88 7.58 -12.76
C ILE A 47 -8.61 7.12 -12.01
N PRO A 48 -8.05 7.96 -11.11
CA PRO A 48 -6.89 7.61 -10.31
C PRO A 48 -7.06 6.33 -9.49
N VAL A 49 -6.03 5.48 -9.52
CA VAL A 49 -5.88 4.33 -8.63
C VAL A 49 -4.85 4.64 -7.56
N SER A 50 -5.13 4.23 -6.33
CA SER A 50 -4.29 4.37 -5.15
C SER A 50 -4.22 3.06 -4.39
N CYS A 51 -3.30 2.96 -3.44
CA CYS A 51 -3.30 1.86 -2.49
C CYS A 51 -2.95 2.31 -1.08
N LYS A 52 -3.44 1.54 -0.11
CA LYS A 52 -3.14 1.72 1.30
C LYS A 52 -2.41 0.53 1.88
N ILE A 53 -1.20 0.75 2.39
CA ILE A 53 -0.33 -0.29 2.95
C ILE A 53 -0.10 -0.12 4.46
N ARG A 54 0.64 -1.08 5.02
CA ARG A 54 1.34 -0.98 6.32
C ARG A 54 2.85 -0.95 6.08
N ILE A 55 3.60 -0.36 7.01
CA ILE A 55 5.07 -0.47 7.01
C ILE A 55 5.51 -1.91 7.26
N LEU A 56 6.76 -2.21 6.89
CA LEU A 56 7.46 -3.45 7.22
C LEU A 56 8.47 -3.21 8.34
N ASP A 57 9.20 -4.27 8.71
CA ASP A 57 10.14 -4.27 9.85
C ASP A 57 11.28 -3.24 9.75
N SER A 58 11.54 -2.71 8.55
CA SER A 58 12.52 -1.64 8.35
C SER A 58 12.06 -0.61 7.33
N LYS A 59 12.65 0.59 7.41
CA LYS A 59 12.40 1.67 6.46
C LYS A 59 12.88 1.35 5.05
N GLU A 60 13.96 0.58 4.90
CA GLU A 60 14.49 0.12 3.61
C GLU A 60 13.55 -0.89 2.96
N LYS A 61 13.09 -1.90 3.72
CA LYS A 61 12.11 -2.87 3.21
C LYS A 61 10.81 -2.18 2.81
N THR A 62 10.33 -1.24 3.64
CA THR A 62 9.14 -0.46 3.32
C THR A 62 9.33 0.33 2.02
N LEU A 63 10.47 1.01 1.86
CA LEU A 63 10.78 1.77 0.66
C LEU A 63 10.85 0.88 -0.59
N GLU A 64 11.50 -0.29 -0.52
CA GLU A 64 11.61 -1.22 -1.65
C GLU A 64 10.23 -1.65 -2.16
N VAL A 65 9.33 -2.01 -1.24
CA VAL A 65 7.96 -2.37 -1.60
C VAL A 65 7.21 -1.18 -2.20
N VAL A 66 7.30 -0.01 -1.58
CA VAL A 66 6.64 1.19 -2.08
C VAL A 66 7.13 1.54 -3.49
N GLN A 67 8.43 1.45 -3.76
CA GLN A 67 8.98 1.70 -5.10
C GLN A 67 8.43 0.75 -6.15
N LYS A 68 8.26 -0.54 -5.82
CA LYS A 68 7.60 -1.52 -6.70
C LYS A 68 6.14 -1.15 -6.98
N LEU A 69 5.39 -0.76 -5.94
CA LEU A 69 3.99 -0.34 -6.10
C LEU A 69 3.87 0.95 -6.93
N VAL A 70 4.76 1.92 -6.73
CA VAL A 70 4.81 3.17 -7.50
C VAL A 70 4.99 2.90 -9.00
N GLN A 71 5.80 1.92 -9.38
CA GLN A 71 6.04 1.55 -10.78
C GLN A 71 4.79 1.05 -11.51
N THR A 72 3.73 0.67 -10.79
CA THR A 72 2.46 0.23 -11.40
C THR A 72 1.63 1.38 -11.96
N GLY A 73 2.00 2.64 -11.68
CA GLY A 73 1.31 3.83 -12.17
C GLY A 73 0.20 4.38 -11.27
N ILE A 74 0.08 3.88 -10.03
CA ILE A 74 -0.78 4.49 -9.00
C ILE A 74 -0.48 5.99 -8.82
N LYS A 75 -1.47 6.77 -8.36
CA LYS A 75 -1.34 8.23 -8.22
C LYS A 75 -1.00 8.70 -6.81
N THR A 76 -1.27 7.88 -5.80
CA THR A 76 -0.92 8.15 -4.41
C THR A 76 -0.87 6.85 -3.62
N ILE A 77 -0.15 6.85 -2.50
CA ILE A 77 -0.05 5.72 -1.60
C ILE A 77 -0.24 6.16 -0.15
N ALA A 78 -1.20 5.55 0.56
CA ALA A 78 -1.40 5.81 1.97
C ALA A 78 -0.62 4.80 2.83
N ILE A 79 0.19 5.27 3.78
CA ILE A 79 1.02 4.40 4.63
C ILE A 79 0.54 4.43 6.07
N HIS A 80 0.08 3.28 6.57
CA HIS A 80 -0.08 3.11 8.02
C HIS A 80 1.29 2.81 8.63
N GLY A 81 1.82 3.74 9.43
CA GLY A 81 3.09 3.61 10.19
C GLY A 81 3.08 2.57 11.31
N ARG A 82 2.32 1.48 11.16
CA ARG A 82 2.38 0.30 12.02
C ARG A 82 2.52 -0.94 11.16
N THR A 83 3.35 -1.89 11.58
CA THR A 83 3.46 -3.22 10.99
C THR A 83 2.15 -3.99 11.16
N ARG A 84 2.06 -5.19 10.57
CA ARG A 84 0.88 -6.07 10.72
C ARG A 84 0.54 -6.35 12.18
N ASP A 85 1.56 -6.62 12.99
CA ASP A 85 1.40 -7.16 14.34
C ASP A 85 1.24 -6.06 15.40
N GLU A 86 1.64 -4.83 15.05
CA GLU A 86 1.41 -3.64 15.87
C GLU A 86 -0.09 -3.27 15.97
N ARG A 87 -0.53 -3.16 17.22
CA ARG A 87 -1.89 -2.80 17.66
C ARG A 87 -2.03 -1.30 17.98
N PRO A 88 -3.24 -0.75 18.17
CA PRO A 88 -3.46 0.69 18.42
C PRO A 88 -2.66 1.29 19.58
N GLN A 89 -2.31 0.50 20.60
CA GLN A 89 -1.46 0.93 21.72
C GLN A 89 0.01 1.15 21.36
N HIS A 90 0.49 0.56 20.26
CA HIS A 90 1.86 0.78 19.80
C HIS A 90 1.94 2.15 19.12
N ALA A 91 3.04 2.86 19.33
CA ALA A 91 3.26 4.15 18.68
C ALA A 91 3.25 4.01 17.15
N VAL A 92 2.93 5.09 16.45
CA VAL A 92 3.07 5.14 14.99
C VAL A 92 4.51 5.50 14.66
N ASN A 93 5.15 4.73 13.79
CA ASN A 93 6.50 4.96 13.30
C ASN A 93 6.49 6.03 12.19
N THR A 94 6.39 7.30 12.59
CA THR A 94 6.30 8.45 11.67
C THR A 94 7.60 8.72 10.93
N ASP A 95 8.73 8.30 11.50
CA ASP A 95 10.07 8.37 10.89
C ASP A 95 10.16 7.51 9.63
N ILE A 96 9.53 6.33 9.62
CA ILE A 96 9.49 5.46 8.44
C ILE A 96 8.64 6.09 7.34
N ILE A 97 7.48 6.67 7.69
CA ILE A 97 6.63 7.38 6.72
C ILE A 97 7.42 8.55 6.10
N LYS A 98 8.06 9.37 6.94
CA LYS A 98 8.91 10.48 6.49
C LYS A 98 10.05 10.01 5.58
N TYR A 99 10.70 8.90 5.94
CA TYR A 99 11.79 8.33 5.17
C TYR A 99 11.36 7.95 3.74
N VAL A 100 10.18 7.35 3.60
CA VAL A 100 9.60 6.96 2.31
C VAL A 100 9.14 8.19 1.52
N ALA A 101 8.38 9.09 2.14
CA ALA A 101 7.84 10.29 1.48
C ALA A 101 8.94 11.18 0.88
N GLN A 102 10.13 11.22 1.49
CA GLN A 102 11.28 11.97 0.96
C GLN A 102 11.99 11.31 -0.23
N ARG A 103 11.63 10.07 -0.60
CA ARG A 103 12.36 9.24 -1.58
C ARG A 103 11.52 8.76 -2.75
N ILE A 104 10.25 9.14 -2.79
CA ILE A 104 9.38 8.91 -3.95
C ILE A 104 8.75 10.23 -4.38
N SER A 105 8.34 10.30 -5.65
CA SER A 105 7.73 11.50 -6.23
C SER A 105 6.21 11.58 -6.04
N LEU A 106 5.57 10.49 -5.62
CA LEU A 106 4.12 10.44 -5.41
C LEU A 106 3.74 11.01 -4.04
N PRO A 107 2.55 11.62 -3.92
CA PRO A 107 1.96 11.94 -2.61
C PRO A 107 1.84 10.70 -1.72
N VAL A 108 2.35 10.82 -0.49
CA VAL A 108 2.29 9.83 0.60
C VAL A 108 1.41 10.34 1.74
#